data_AF-A1JHF7-F1
#
_entry.id   AF-A1JHF7-F1
#
_cell.length_a   1.000
_cell.length_b   1.000
_cell.length_c   1.000
_cell.angle_alpha   90.00
_cell.angle_beta   90.00
_cell.angle_gamma   90.00
#
_symmetry.space_group_name_H-M   'P 1'
#
loop_
_entity.id
_entity.type
_entity.pdbx_description
1 polymer ?
#
loop_
_entity_poly.entity_id
_entity_poly.type
_entity_poly.pdbx_seq_one_letter_code
_entity_poly.pdbx_strand_id
1 'polypeptide(L)'
;LRRVLLTSIPGTALSYIQIDGVLHEFSTIPGVREDVTKIILNLKKLELKSLSDEEKIAEIDVTGPAIVTAADLKVDSDIEVLNPDQYICSIADGGHLHMNVAIKNGRGYVPASENKTDDMPIGVIPVDSLFSPIKKVNYQVESARVGKRDDYDKLTLEIWTDGSI
;
A
#
# COMPACT_ATOMS: atom_id res chain seq x y z
N LEU A 1 -8.01 -8.63 -20.94
CA LEU A 1 -6.70 -8.06 -20.56
C LEU A 1 -6.82 -7.06 -19.41
N ARG A 2 -7.52 -5.92 -19.55
CA ARG A 2 -7.67 -4.91 -18.48
C ARG A 2 -8.00 -5.49 -17.09
N ARG A 3 -9.02 -6.35 -16.98
CA ARG A 3 -9.41 -6.96 -15.71
C ARG A 3 -8.29 -7.83 -15.11
N VAL A 4 -7.64 -8.66 -15.92
CA VAL A 4 -6.54 -9.54 -15.50
C VAL A 4 -5.36 -8.74 -14.97
N LEU A 5 -4.99 -7.65 -15.66
CA LEU A 5 -3.91 -6.76 -15.22
C LEU A 5 -4.21 -6.15 -13.84
N LEU A 6 -5.46 -5.75 -13.59
CA LEU A 6 -5.84 -5.14 -12.31
C LEU A 6 -6.02 -6.16 -11.17
N THR A 7 -6.44 -7.40 -11.44
CA THR A 7 -6.84 -8.34 -10.38
C THR A 7 -5.88 -9.50 -10.16
N SER A 8 -5.02 -9.83 -11.12
CA SER A 8 -4.30 -11.11 -11.12
C SER A 8 -2.79 -10.99 -11.03
N ILE A 9 -2.24 -9.78 -11.15
CA ILE A 9 -0.80 -9.56 -10.97
C ILE A 9 -0.49 -9.61 -9.46
N PRO A 10 0.48 -10.42 -9.03
CA PRO A 10 0.93 -10.43 -7.65
C PRO A 10 1.61 -9.11 -7.30
N GLY A 11 1.43 -8.66 -6.07
CA GLY A 11 2.18 -7.55 -5.52
C GLY A 11 2.08 -7.53 -4.00
N THR A 12 2.71 -6.52 -3.41
CA THR A 12 2.93 -6.42 -1.97
C THR A 12 2.15 -5.25 -1.40
N ALA A 13 1.43 -5.48 -0.31
CA ALA A 13 0.70 -4.43 0.37
C ALA A 13 0.62 -4.68 1.87
N LEU A 14 0.27 -3.63 2.60
CA LEU A 14 -0.02 -3.69 4.02
C LEU A 14 -1.38 -4.35 4.31
N SER A 15 -1.47 -5.13 5.39
CA SER A 15 -2.66 -5.92 5.78
C SER A 15 -3.37 -5.36 7.02
N TYR A 16 -2.61 -5.02 8.05
CA TYR A 16 -3.08 -4.38 9.26
C TYR A 16 -1.98 -3.50 9.84
N ILE A 17 -2.38 -2.60 10.73
CA ILE A 17 -1.46 -1.78 11.52
C ILE A 17 -1.78 -1.94 12.99
N GLN A 18 -0.78 -1.72 13.83
CA GLN A 18 -0.94 -1.66 15.28
C GLN A 18 -0.15 -0.45 15.78
N ILE A 19 -0.83 0.50 16.42
CA ILE A 19 -0.22 1.72 16.93
C ILE A 19 -0.33 1.71 18.46
N ASP A 20 0.76 2.04 19.14
CA ASP A 20 0.77 2.06 20.60
C ASP A 20 -0.23 3.07 21.16
N GLY A 21 -1.04 2.62 22.12
CA GLY A 21 -2.07 3.44 22.76
C GLY A 21 -3.31 3.70 21.91
N VAL A 22 -3.39 3.15 20.69
CA VAL A 22 -4.55 3.29 19.81
C VAL A 22 -5.35 1.99 19.76
N LEU A 23 -6.65 2.08 20.05
CA LEU A 23 -7.56 0.93 20.05
C LEU A 23 -8.36 0.78 18.74
N HIS A 24 -8.55 1.88 18.01
CA HIS A 24 -9.36 1.92 16.80
C HIS A 24 -8.92 3.06 15.85
N GLU A 25 -9.38 2.97 14.60
CA GLU A 25 -9.01 3.83 13.46
C GLU A 25 -9.48 5.30 13.56
N PHE A 26 -10.46 5.58 14.44
CA PHE A 26 -11.04 6.92 14.63
C PHE A 26 -10.39 7.72 15.77
N SER A 27 -9.23 7.27 16.26
CA SER A 27 -8.51 7.94 17.34
C SER A 27 -7.52 8.99 16.84
N THR A 28 -7.08 9.84 17.76
CA THR A 28 -5.94 10.73 17.58
C THR A 28 -4.76 10.25 18.44
N ILE A 29 -3.54 10.58 18.02
CA ILE A 29 -2.32 10.24 18.75
C ILE A 29 -1.75 11.54 19.34
N PRO A 30 -1.61 11.64 20.68
CA PRO A 30 -1.02 12.83 21.29
C PRO A 30 0.37 13.12 20.72
N GLY A 31 0.61 14.37 20.31
CA GLY A 31 1.90 14.78 19.75
C GLY A 31 2.09 14.46 18.26
N VAL A 32 1.11 13.83 17.60
CA VAL A 32 1.09 13.65 16.14
C VAL A 32 0.04 14.59 15.53
N ARG A 33 0.38 15.22 14.40
CA ARG A 33 -0.50 16.19 13.73
C ARG A 33 -1.69 15.53 13.05
N GLU A 34 -1.48 14.38 12.42
CA GLU A 34 -2.48 13.61 11.69
C GLU A 34 -3.27 12.70 12.63
N ASP A 35 -4.56 12.48 12.32
CA ASP A 35 -5.35 11.42 12.95
C ASP A 35 -4.99 10.03 12.37
N VAL A 36 -5.42 8.97 13.06
CA VAL A 36 -5.10 7.59 12.67
C VAL A 36 -5.66 7.25 11.27
N THR A 37 -6.83 7.77 10.92
CA THR A 37 -7.42 7.58 9.59
C THR A 37 -6.53 8.17 8.49
N LYS A 38 -5.98 9.37 8.72
CA LYS A 38 -5.08 10.03 7.79
C LYS A 38 -3.75 9.30 7.67
N ILE A 39 -3.22 8.78 8.77
CA ILE A 39 -2.03 7.92 8.79
C ILE A 39 -2.29 6.66 7.94
N ILE A 40 -3.41 5.97 8.15
CA ILE A 40 -3.81 4.79 7.33
C ILE A 40 -3.87 5.15 5.84
N LEU A 41 -4.47 6.28 5.49
CA LEU A 41 -4.55 6.73 4.08
C LEU A 41 -3.20 7.06 3.47
N ASN A 42 -2.25 7.54 4.28
CA ASN A 42 -0.89 7.81 3.82
C ASN A 42 -0.08 6.53 3.70
N LEU A 43 -0.21 5.60 4.64
CA LEU A 43 0.40 4.27 4.57
C LEU A 43 -0.08 3.49 3.33
N LYS A 44 -1.37 3.59 2.97
CA LYS A 44 -1.92 2.96 1.75
C LYS A 44 -1.28 3.43 0.43
N LYS A 45 -0.50 4.51 0.45
CA LYS A 45 0.25 5.02 -0.71
C LYS A 45 1.67 4.47 -0.78
N LEU A 46 2.10 3.69 0.20
CA LEU A 46 3.41 3.04 0.17
C LEU A 46 3.47 2.08 -1.01
N GLU A 47 4.56 2.15 -1.75
CA GLU A 47 4.90 1.26 -2.85
C GLU A 47 5.98 0.31 -2.33
N LEU A 48 5.58 -0.94 -2.15
CA LEU A 48 6.39 -1.96 -1.48
C LEU A 48 6.65 -3.11 -2.44
N LYS A 49 7.80 -3.75 -2.27
CA LYS A 49 8.14 -4.98 -2.97
C LYS A 49 8.75 -5.97 -1.98
N SER A 50 8.06 -7.08 -1.76
CA SER A 50 8.58 -8.18 -0.94
C SER A 50 9.16 -9.27 -1.83
N LEU A 51 10.36 -9.73 -1.50
CA LEU A 51 11.00 -10.91 -2.09
C LEU A 51 10.56 -12.22 -1.40
N SER A 52 9.95 -12.12 -0.22
CA SER A 52 9.43 -13.26 0.54
C SER A 52 7.91 -13.38 0.38
N ASP A 53 7.41 -14.62 0.37
CA ASP A 53 5.99 -14.95 0.39
C ASP A 53 5.37 -14.95 1.81
N GLU A 54 6.21 -14.82 2.85
CA GLU A 54 5.76 -14.76 4.23
C GLU A 54 5.26 -13.36 4.62
N GLU A 55 4.33 -13.29 5.56
CA GLU A 55 3.96 -12.01 6.18
C GLU A 55 5.14 -11.50 7.02
N LYS A 56 5.47 -10.22 6.85
CA LYS A 56 6.56 -9.55 7.54
C LYS A 56 6.00 -8.34 8.31
N ILE A 57 6.57 -8.05 9.46
CA ILE A 57 6.21 -6.88 10.26
C ILE A 57 7.31 -5.83 10.10
N ALA A 58 6.91 -4.64 9.66
CA ALA A 58 7.76 -3.47 9.64
C ALA A 58 7.43 -2.56 10.83
N GLU A 59 8.41 -1.82 11.32
CA GLU A 59 8.29 -0.99 12.53
C GLU A 59 8.59 0.47 12.20
N ILE A 60 7.81 1.39 12.77
CA ILE A 60 8.15 2.82 12.84
C ILE A 60 8.22 3.18 14.32
N ASP A 61 9.36 3.72 14.73
CA ASP A 61 9.63 4.20 16.08
C ASP A 61 10.39 5.51 15.99
N VAL A 62 9.68 6.63 16.14
CA VAL A 62 10.24 7.98 15.94
C VAL A 62 9.78 8.91 17.06
N THR A 63 10.74 9.64 17.64
CA THR A 63 10.49 10.73 18.60
C THR A 63 10.62 12.07 17.89
N GLY A 64 9.65 12.97 18.13
CA GLY A 64 9.60 14.29 17.53
C GLY A 64 10.55 15.31 18.20
N PRO A 65 10.72 16.50 17.59
CA PRO A 65 9.99 16.98 16.42
C PRO A 65 10.57 16.40 15.12
N ALA A 66 9.72 15.73 14.32
CA ALA A 66 10.16 15.02 13.12
C ALA A 66 9.04 14.92 12.08
N ILE A 67 9.42 14.85 10.80
CA ILE A 67 8.52 14.45 9.71
C ILE A 67 8.81 12.99 9.42
N VAL A 68 7.79 12.13 9.59
CA VAL A 68 7.89 10.70 9.33
C VAL A 68 7.54 10.44 7.88
N THR A 69 8.44 9.76 7.20
CA THR A 69 8.35 9.35 5.80
C THR A 69 8.48 7.83 5.68
N ALA A 70 8.24 7.30 4.49
CA ALA A 70 8.42 5.88 4.20
C ALA A 70 9.87 5.40 4.40
N ALA A 71 10.86 6.30 4.32
CA ALA A 71 12.25 6.00 4.63
C ALA A 71 12.49 5.65 6.11
N ASP A 72 11.61 6.09 7.03
CA ASP A 72 11.71 5.81 8.46
C ASP A 72 11.14 4.43 8.84
N LEU A 73 10.55 3.72 7.88
CA LEU A 73 10.02 2.38 8.06
C LEU A 73 11.18 1.39 8.18
N LYS A 74 11.37 0.82 9.37
CA LYS A 74 12.32 -0.27 9.62
C LYS A 74 11.74 -1.54 9.03
N VAL A 75 12.29 -1.96 7.90
CA VAL A 75 11.88 -3.17 7.18
C VAL A 75 12.97 -4.23 7.22
N ASP A 76 12.57 -5.49 7.02
CA ASP A 76 13.51 -6.59 6.75
C ASP A 76 14.19 -6.38 5.38
N SER A 77 15.36 -6.96 5.20
CA SER A 77 16.10 -7.08 3.94
C SER A 77 15.30 -7.66 2.77
N ASP A 78 14.25 -8.43 3.05
CA ASP A 78 13.35 -8.99 2.03
C ASP A 78 12.34 -7.97 1.49
N ILE A 79 12.18 -6.80 2.12
CA ILE A 79 11.24 -5.76 1.72
C ILE A 79 11.99 -4.53 1.20
N GLU A 80 11.59 -4.08 0.01
CA GLU A 80 12.07 -2.86 -0.61
C GLU A 80 10.95 -1.81 -0.62
N VAL A 81 11.26 -0.61 -0.12
CA VAL A 81 10.38 0.56 -0.18
C VAL A 81 10.75 1.37 -1.42
N LEU A 82 9.83 1.44 -2.37
CA LEU A 82 10.08 2.02 -3.69
C LEU A 82 9.88 3.55 -3.72
N ASN A 83 9.07 4.07 -2.81
CA ASN A 83 8.79 5.50 -2.66
C ASN A 83 9.17 6.04 -1.25
N PRO A 84 10.48 6.12 -0.92
CA PRO A 84 10.95 6.49 0.42
C PRO A 84 10.54 7.91 0.87
N ASP A 85 10.22 8.80 -0.07
CA ASP A 85 9.75 10.17 0.17
C ASP A 85 8.27 10.26 0.54
N GLN A 86 7.52 9.16 0.49
CA GLN A 86 6.10 9.14 0.81
C GLN A 86 5.87 9.57 2.26
N TYR A 87 5.21 10.72 2.41
CA TYR A 87 4.85 11.29 3.70
C TYR A 87 3.86 10.41 4.47
N ILE A 88 4.13 10.15 5.75
CA ILE A 88 3.25 9.40 6.66
C ILE A 88 2.56 10.36 7.63
N CYS A 89 3.32 11.08 8.45
CA CYS A 89 2.80 12.02 9.45
C CYS A 89 3.88 12.98 9.96
N SER A 90 3.48 13.94 10.79
CA SER A 90 4.38 14.85 11.50
C SER A 90 4.21 14.77 13.01
N ILE A 91 5.33 14.65 13.72
CA ILE A 91 5.40 14.56 15.17
C ILE A 91 5.90 15.90 15.72
N ALA A 92 5.17 16.45 16.69
CA ALA A 92 5.54 17.66 17.42
C ALA A 92 6.67 17.39 18.43
N ASP A 93 7.23 18.46 18.98
CA ASP A 93 8.26 18.35 20.04
C ASP A 93 7.73 17.58 21.26
N GLY A 94 8.49 16.60 21.73
CA GLY A 94 8.10 15.70 22.82
C GLY A 94 7.05 14.64 22.46
N GLY A 95 6.59 14.57 21.20
CA GLY A 95 5.72 13.49 20.71
C GLY A 95 6.50 12.22 20.36
N HIS A 96 5.83 11.08 20.37
CA HIS A 96 6.40 9.78 20.01
C HIS A 96 5.38 8.96 19.24
N LEU A 97 5.82 8.32 18.16
CA LEU A 97 5.03 7.39 17.38
C LEU A 97 5.76 6.05 17.34
N HIS A 98 5.11 5.03 17.88
CA HIS A 98 5.50 3.64 17.71
C HIS A 98 4.36 2.87 17.07
N MET A 99 4.63 2.23 15.93
CA MET A 99 3.66 1.40 15.23
C MET A 99 4.30 0.27 14.45
N ASN A 100 3.56 -0.84 14.38
CA ASN A 100 3.85 -1.99 13.55
C ASN A 100 2.92 -2.01 12.32
N VAL A 101 3.51 -2.31 11.17
CA VAL A 101 2.82 -2.41 9.88
C VAL A 101 3.07 -3.81 9.32
N ALA A 102 2.01 -4.61 9.21
CA ALA A 102 2.13 -5.94 8.61
C ALA A 102 2.04 -5.83 7.09
N ILE A 103 3.00 -6.46 6.41
CA ILE A 103 3.20 -6.44 4.97
C ILE A 103 3.12 -7.87 4.47
N LYS A 104 2.30 -8.11 3.44
CA LYS A 104 2.17 -9.43 2.82
C LYS A 104 2.04 -9.34 1.31
N ASN A 105 2.23 -10.47 0.65
CA ASN A 105 1.96 -10.62 -0.77
C ASN A 105 0.51 -11.03 -1.01
N GLY A 106 -0.05 -10.59 -2.13
CA GLY A 106 -1.42 -10.89 -2.50
C GLY A 106 -1.70 -10.54 -3.96
N ARG A 107 -2.98 -10.49 -4.32
CA ARG A 107 -3.44 -10.14 -5.67
C ARG A 107 -4.66 -9.23 -5.61
N GLY A 108 -4.70 -8.26 -6.52
CA GLY A 108 -5.85 -7.39 -6.66
C GLY A 108 -6.07 -6.50 -5.43
N TYR A 109 -7.30 -6.53 -4.91
CA TYR A 109 -7.74 -5.71 -3.78
C TYR A 109 -8.42 -6.60 -2.76
N VAL A 110 -8.06 -6.42 -1.48
CA VAL A 110 -8.69 -7.12 -0.35
C VAL A 110 -9.19 -6.06 0.65
N PRO A 111 -10.49 -6.04 0.98
CA PRO A 111 -11.03 -5.09 1.93
C PRO A 111 -10.58 -5.39 3.37
N ALA A 112 -10.56 -4.37 4.22
CA ALA A 112 -10.18 -4.49 5.63
C ALA A 112 -10.99 -5.57 6.39
N SER A 113 -12.26 -5.77 6.03
CA SER A 113 -13.12 -6.79 6.64
C SER A 113 -12.65 -8.22 6.40
N GLU A 114 -11.99 -8.49 5.27
CA GLU A 114 -11.42 -9.81 4.95
C GLU A 114 -10.02 -10.00 5.55
N ASN A 115 -9.31 -8.91 5.83
CA ASN A 115 -8.05 -8.97 6.57
C ASN A 115 -8.25 -9.22 8.07
N LYS A 116 -9.45 -8.96 8.61
CA LYS A 116 -9.78 -9.19 10.00
C LYS A 116 -9.91 -10.70 10.29
N THR A 117 -9.19 -11.18 11.29
CA THR A 117 -9.38 -12.53 11.84
C THR A 117 -9.85 -12.46 13.30
N ASP A 118 -10.55 -13.50 13.76
CA ASP A 118 -11.10 -13.54 15.12
C ASP A 118 -10.00 -13.59 16.21
N ASP A 119 -8.80 -14.01 15.83
CA ASP A 119 -7.63 -14.12 16.70
C ASP A 119 -6.83 -12.82 16.84
N MET A 120 -7.23 -11.74 16.15
CA MET A 120 -6.50 -10.46 16.21
C MET A 120 -6.61 -9.85 17.61
N PRO A 121 -5.47 -9.47 18.23
CA PRO A 121 -5.50 -8.82 19.52
C PRO A 121 -6.10 -7.42 19.44
N ILE A 122 -6.58 -6.93 20.58
CA ILE A 122 -7.11 -5.56 20.70
C ILE A 122 -6.02 -4.55 20.32
N GLY A 123 -6.38 -3.54 19.54
CA GLY A 123 -5.45 -2.50 19.05
C GLY A 123 -4.86 -2.80 17.67
N VAL A 124 -5.10 -3.99 17.11
CA VAL A 124 -4.83 -4.26 15.69
C VAL A 124 -5.96 -3.69 14.84
N ILE A 125 -5.59 -2.89 13.85
CA ILE A 125 -6.50 -2.19 12.94
C ILE A 125 -6.30 -2.78 11.55
N PRO A 126 -7.20 -3.64 11.07
CA PRO A 126 -7.20 -4.11 9.69
C PRO A 126 -7.43 -2.95 8.73
N VAL A 127 -6.78 -3.01 7.57
CA VAL A 127 -6.87 -1.97 6.55
C VAL A 127 -7.02 -2.61 5.18
N ASP A 128 -7.54 -1.87 4.21
CA ASP A 128 -7.65 -2.38 2.84
C ASP A 128 -6.27 -2.56 2.22
N SER A 129 -6.03 -3.73 1.63
CA SER A 129 -4.79 -4.08 0.94
C SER A 129 -4.96 -3.90 -0.56
N LEU A 130 -4.16 -3.01 -1.14
CA LEU A 130 -4.07 -2.83 -2.60
C LEU A 130 -2.80 -3.52 -3.10
N PHE A 131 -2.90 -4.80 -3.46
CA PHE A 131 -1.76 -5.60 -3.94
C PHE A 131 -1.43 -5.37 -5.41
N SER A 132 -2.38 -4.85 -6.20
CA SER A 132 -2.18 -4.70 -7.64
C SER A 132 -1.12 -3.64 -7.92
N PRO A 133 0.00 -3.99 -8.58
CA PRO A 133 1.01 -3.00 -8.95
C PRO A 133 0.58 -2.12 -10.13
N ILE A 134 -0.61 -2.39 -10.69
CA ILE A 134 -1.18 -1.67 -11.80
C ILE A 134 -2.13 -0.60 -11.28
N LYS A 135 -1.70 0.67 -11.35
CA LYS A 135 -2.50 1.83 -10.94
C LYS A 135 -3.62 2.13 -11.92
N LYS A 136 -3.36 1.99 -13.21
CA LYS A 136 -4.31 2.35 -14.27
C LYS A 136 -4.06 1.56 -15.54
N VAL A 137 -5.14 1.19 -16.22
CA VAL A 137 -5.11 0.59 -17.56
C VAL A 137 -6.16 1.27 -18.44
N ASN A 138 -5.71 1.82 -19.55
CA ASN A 138 -6.55 2.30 -20.64
C ASN A 138 -6.37 1.40 -21.87
N TYR A 139 -7.40 1.35 -22.72
CA TYR A 139 -7.29 0.67 -24.01
C TYR A 139 -8.13 1.41 -25.05
N GLN A 140 -7.67 1.37 -26.29
CA GLN A 140 -8.36 1.91 -27.44
C GLN A 140 -8.29 0.90 -28.59
N VAL A 141 -9.42 0.71 -29.28
CA VAL A 141 -9.52 -0.16 -30.46
C VAL A 141 -9.86 0.72 -31.65
N GLU A 142 -9.08 0.60 -32.70
CA GLU A 142 -9.24 1.34 -33.95
C GLU A 142 -9.24 0.36 -35.11
N SER A 143 -10.05 0.59 -36.14
CA SER A 143 -9.97 -0.22 -37.35
C SER A 143 -8.64 0.03 -38.07
N ALA A 144 -8.04 -1.04 -38.55
CA ALA A 144 -6.76 -1.02 -39.24
C ALA A 144 -6.89 -1.68 -40.61
N ARG A 145 -6.29 -1.04 -41.63
CA ARG A 145 -6.15 -1.64 -42.94
C ARG A 145 -4.73 -2.19 -43.10
N VAL A 146 -4.64 -3.47 -43.41
CA VAL A 146 -3.36 -4.14 -43.68
C VAL A 146 -3.38 -4.62 -45.14
N GLY A 147 -2.66 -3.91 -46.00
CA GLY A 147 -2.70 -4.12 -47.45
C GLY A 147 -4.08 -3.82 -48.02
N LYS A 148 -4.74 -4.84 -48.59
CA LYS A 148 -6.09 -4.71 -49.20
C LYS A 148 -7.24 -5.12 -48.26
N ARG A 149 -6.94 -5.57 -47.04
CA ARG A 149 -7.93 -6.02 -46.05
C ARG A 149 -8.13 -4.96 -44.97
N ASP A 150 -9.38 -4.64 -44.67
CA ASP A 150 -9.81 -3.61 -43.70
C ASP A 150 -10.65 -4.17 -42.54
N ASP A 151 -10.61 -5.48 -42.33
CA ASP A 151 -11.25 -6.21 -41.25
C ASP A 151 -10.34 -6.43 -40.03
N TYR A 152 -9.19 -5.76 -39.97
CA TYR A 152 -8.28 -5.84 -38.82
C TYR A 152 -8.61 -4.77 -37.78
N ASP A 153 -8.42 -5.13 -36.52
CA ASP A 153 -8.45 -4.19 -35.39
C ASP A 153 -7.03 -3.94 -34.88
N LYS A 154 -6.70 -2.68 -34.61
CA LYS A 154 -5.52 -2.25 -33.87
C LYS A 154 -5.93 -1.95 -32.43
N LEU A 155 -5.31 -2.66 -31.49
CA LEU A 155 -5.47 -2.43 -30.06
C LEU A 155 -4.26 -1.66 -29.52
N THR A 156 -4.50 -0.51 -28.91
CA THR A 156 -3.51 0.25 -28.13
C THR A 156 -3.82 0.10 -26.65
N LEU A 157 -2.82 -0.27 -25.84
CA LEU A 157 -2.94 -0.41 -24.39
C LEU A 157 -1.98 0.57 -23.71
N GLU A 158 -2.47 1.31 -22.73
CA GLU A 158 -1.65 2.16 -21.87
C GLU A 158 -1.76 1.66 -20.43
N ILE A 159 -0.63 1.39 -19.80
CA ILE A 159 -0.54 0.78 -18.47
C ILE A 159 0.36 1.66 -17.61
N TRP A 160 -0.12 2.05 -16.43
CA TRP A 160 0.65 2.76 -15.41
C TRP A 160 0.89 1.83 -14.23
N THR A 161 2.14 1.63 -13.87
CA THR A 161 2.57 0.79 -12.75
C THR A 161 3.08 1.64 -11.58
N ASP A 162 3.24 1.02 -10.42
CA ASP A 162 3.84 1.60 -9.22
C ASP A 162 5.36 1.36 -9.12
N GLY A 163 5.98 0.79 -10.15
CA GLY A 163 7.42 0.52 -10.18
C GLY A 163 7.86 -0.76 -9.48
N SER A 164 6.94 -1.52 -8.88
CA SER A 164 7.27 -2.83 -8.27
C SER A 164 7.49 -3.94 -9.30
N ILE A 165 7.06 -3.73 -10.55
CA ILE A 165 7.29 -4.57 -11.74
C ILE A 165 7.95 -3.77 -12.86
#